data_AF-A0A651HST9-F1
#
_entry.id   AF-A0A651HST9-F1
#
_cell.length_a   1.000
_cell.length_b   1.000
_cell.length_c   1.000
_cell.angle_alpha   90.00
_cell.angle_beta   90.00
_cell.angle_gamma   90.00
#
_symmetry.space_group_name_H-M   'P 1'
#
loop_
_entity.id
_entity.type
_entity.pdbx_description
1 polymer ?
#
loop_
_entity_poly.entity_id
_entity_poly.type
_entity_poly.pdbx_seq_one_letter_code
_entity_poly.pdbx_strand_id
1 'polypeptide(L)'
;MLRSWYLEDDVSDSVAVDAKRILLRYGAPISVLSGIEDPERIELARLVSRIEVPDRGQRLQELLVERGYLDPASITPPKKRRRRGR
;
A
#
# COMPACT_ATOMS: atom_id res chain seq x y z
N MET A 1 38.31 -0.44 -14.06
CA MET A 1 37.25 -1.07 -13.26
C MET A 1 36.36 0.04 -12.70
N LEU A 2 35.27 0.38 -13.40
CA LEU A 2 34.34 1.44 -13.00
C LEU A 2 33.12 0.81 -12.32
N ARG A 3 32.76 1.44 -11.21
CA ARG A 3 31.77 1.09 -10.19
C ARG A 3 30.38 0.76 -10.75
N SER A 4 29.96 -0.49 -10.58
CA SER A 4 28.58 -0.96 -10.66
C SER A 4 27.85 -0.62 -9.35
N TRP A 5 27.47 0.64 -9.16
CA TRP A 5 26.76 1.11 -7.95
C TRP A 5 25.57 2.04 -8.25
N TYR A 6 25.30 2.40 -9.52
CA TYR A 6 24.21 3.31 -9.85
C TYR A 6 22.91 2.63 -10.27
N LEU A 7 22.97 1.42 -10.84
CA LEU A 7 21.77 0.78 -11.37
C LEU A 7 20.85 0.19 -10.29
N GLU A 8 21.40 -0.26 -9.16
CA GLU A 8 20.57 -0.89 -8.12
C GLU A 8 19.79 0.13 -7.28
N ASP A 9 20.39 1.28 -6.98
CA ASP A 9 19.73 2.38 -6.27
C ASP A 9 18.57 2.98 -7.09
N ASP A 10 18.77 3.23 -8.39
CA ASP A 10 17.73 3.78 -9.27
C ASP A 10 16.49 2.85 -9.39
N VAL A 11 16.72 1.54 -9.48
CA VAL A 11 15.62 0.56 -9.55
C VAL A 11 14.92 0.43 -8.21
N SER A 12 15.66 0.41 -7.10
CA SER A 12 15.10 0.37 -5.75
C SER A 12 14.21 1.59 -5.47
N ASP A 13 14.69 2.79 -5.80
CA ASP A 13 13.94 4.05 -5.67
C ASP A 13 12.66 4.02 -6.53
N SER A 14 12.73 3.48 -7.74
CA SER A 14 11.57 3.34 -8.62
C SER A 14 10.49 2.43 -8.02
N VAL A 15 10.90 1.32 -7.39
CA VAL A 15 9.99 0.35 -6.76
C VAL A 15 9.38 0.91 -5.48
N ALA A 16 10.17 1.63 -4.67
CA ALA A 16 9.69 2.31 -3.48
C ALA A 16 8.63 3.39 -3.81
N VAL A 17 8.87 4.18 -4.86
CA VAL A 17 7.92 5.19 -5.34
C VAL A 17 6.63 4.54 -5.85
N ASP A 18 6.71 3.45 -6.61
CA ASP A 18 5.54 2.74 -7.10
C ASP A 18 4.74 2.10 -5.95
N ALA A 19 5.43 1.49 -4.99
CA ALA A 19 4.80 0.95 -3.78
C ALA A 19 4.03 2.03 -3.03
N LYS A 20 4.64 3.19 -2.80
CA LYS A 20 3.96 4.34 -2.17
C LYS A 20 2.73 4.77 -2.97
N ARG A 21 2.81 4.84 -4.30
CA ARG A 21 1.68 5.20 -5.18
C ARG A 21 0.54 4.18 -5.10
N ILE A 22 0.85 2.88 -5.10
CA ILE A 22 -0.15 1.81 -4.96
C ILE A 22 -0.89 1.94 -3.64
N LEU A 23 -0.16 2.11 -2.53
CA LEU A 23 -0.77 2.21 -1.19
C LEU A 23 -1.65 3.46 -1.07
N LEU A 24 -1.21 4.60 -1.61
CA LEU A 24 -2.03 5.83 -1.66
C LEU A 24 -3.29 5.65 -2.51
N ARG A 25 -3.18 5.00 -3.67
CA ARG A 25 -4.31 4.74 -4.57
C ARG A 25 -5.42 3.96 -3.87
N TYR A 26 -5.06 3.05 -2.98
CA TYR A 26 -5.99 2.21 -2.21
C TYR A 26 -6.35 2.78 -0.83
N GLY A 27 -5.91 4.00 -0.52
CA GLY A 27 -6.44 4.77 0.62
C GLY A 27 -5.61 4.71 1.90
N ALA A 28 -4.35 4.26 1.86
CA ALA A 28 -3.46 4.44 3.00
C ALA A 28 -3.21 5.94 3.26
N PRO A 29 -3.34 6.44 4.50
CA PRO A 29 -3.05 7.83 4.81
C PRO A 29 -1.58 8.18 4.57
N ILE A 30 -1.31 9.34 3.97
CA ILE A 30 0.06 9.78 3.71
C ILE A 30 0.87 9.95 5.01
N SER A 31 0.23 10.38 6.10
CA SER A 31 0.85 10.52 7.42
C SER A 31 1.37 9.19 7.96
N VAL A 32 0.64 8.10 7.71
CA VAL A 32 1.04 6.74 8.08
C VAL A 32 2.21 6.28 7.20
N LEU A 33 2.10 6.42 5.88
CA LEU A 33 3.14 5.96 4.95
C LEU A 33 4.48 6.68 5.10
N SER A 34 4.50 7.92 5.61
CA SER A 34 5.74 8.65 5.89
C SER A 34 6.56 8.06 7.04
N GLY A 35 5.94 7.25 7.91
CA GLY A 35 6.61 6.56 9.02
C GLY A 35 6.92 5.08 8.73
N ILE A 36 6.63 4.59 7.53
CA ILE A 36 6.91 3.20 7.11
C ILE A 36 8.11 3.20 6.17
N GLU A 37 9.10 2.38 6.49
CA GLU A 37 10.32 2.20 5.70
C GLU A 37 10.04 1.56 4.33
N ASP A 38 10.90 1.85 3.36
CA ASP A 38 10.70 1.40 1.97
C ASP A 38 10.52 -0.11 1.79
N PRO A 39 11.34 -0.99 2.39
CA PRO A 39 11.16 -2.43 2.24
C PRO A 39 9.77 -2.90 2.65
N GLU A 40 9.21 -2.29 3.70
CA GLU A 40 7.90 -2.64 4.21
C GLU A 40 6.76 -2.05 3.36
N ARG A 41 6.91 -0.82 2.85
CA ARG A 41 5.97 -0.27 1.86
C ARG A 41 5.89 -1.16 0.63
N ILE A 42 7.04 -1.64 0.16
CA ILE A 42 7.14 -2.54 -0.99
C ILE A 42 6.45 -3.87 -0.69
N GLU A 43 6.65 -4.44 0.50
CA GLU A 43 5.99 -5.67 0.92
C GLU A 43 4.46 -5.51 0.98
N LEU A 44 3.97 -4.45 1.63
CA LEU A 44 2.55 -4.12 1.70
C LEU A 44 1.93 -3.94 0.31
N ALA A 45 2.60 -3.20 -0.58
CA ALA A 45 2.13 -2.98 -1.94
C ALA A 45 2.03 -4.30 -2.74
N ARG A 46 2.98 -5.22 -2.54
CA ARG A 46 2.95 -6.56 -3.15
C ARG A 46 1.79 -7.40 -2.63
N LEU A 47 1.51 -7.36 -1.32
CA LEU A 47 0.36 -8.04 -0.72
C LEU A 47 -0.96 -7.51 -1.31
N VAL A 48 -1.14 -6.19 -1.30
CA VAL A 48 -2.34 -5.54 -1.85
C VAL A 48 -2.52 -5.84 -3.35
N SER A 49 -1.44 -5.88 -4.12
CA SER A 49 -1.51 -6.15 -5.56
C SER A 49 -2.02 -7.56 -5.91
N ARG A 50 -1.91 -8.53 -4.99
CA ARG A 50 -2.43 -9.90 -5.17
C ARG A 50 -3.92 -10.03 -4.80
N ILE A 51 -4.51 -9.01 -4.18
CA ILE A 51 -5.91 -9.00 -3.78
C ILE A 51 -6.78 -8.59 -4.97
N GLU A 52 -8.01 -9.08 -5.01
CA GLU A 52 -9.01 -8.65 -5.99
C GLU A 52 -9.19 -7.13 -5.93
N VAL A 53 -9.17 -6.47 -7.10
CA VAL A 53 -9.26 -5.00 -7.21
C VAL A 53 -10.36 -4.38 -6.35
N PRO A 54 -11.61 -4.91 -6.28
CA PRO A 54 -12.65 -4.32 -5.44
C PRO A 54 -12.36 -4.34 -3.93
N ASP A 55 -11.51 -5.26 -3.45
CA ASP A 55 -11.31 -5.50 -2.02
C ASP A 55 -9.99 -4.90 -1.49
N ARG A 56 -9.09 -4.50 -2.38
CA ARG A 56 -7.75 -3.95 -2.05
C ARG A 56 -7.76 -2.85 -1.01
N GLY A 57 -8.67 -1.89 -1.12
CA GLY A 57 -8.73 -0.75 -0.18
C GLY A 57 -9.08 -1.19 1.24
N GLN A 58 -10.09 -2.04 1.38
CA GLN A 58 -10.49 -2.58 2.68
C GLN A 58 -9.36 -3.44 3.27
N ARG A 59 -8.84 -4.38 2.49
CA ARG A 59 -7.76 -5.26 2.95
C ARG A 59 -6.48 -4.50 3.30
N LEU A 60 -6.18 -3.40 2.62
CA LEU A 60 -5.07 -2.52 2.99
C LEU A 60 -5.29 -1.89 4.37
N GLN A 61 -6.49 -1.38 4.66
CA GLN A 61 -6.78 -0.82 5.98
C GLN A 61 -6.66 -1.89 7.08
N GLU A 62 -7.16 -3.10 6.83
CA GLU A 62 -7.02 -4.24 7.75
C GLU A 62 -5.55 -4.58 8.00
N LEU A 63 -4.72 -4.70 6.95
CA LEU A 63 -3.28 -4.96 7.07
C LEU A 63 -2.54 -3.86 7.87
N LEU A 64 -2.90 -2.59 7.65
CA LEU A 64 -2.30 -1.47 8.39
C LEU A 64 -2.68 -1.52 9.88
N VAL A 65 -3.90 -1.95 10.22
CA VAL A 65 -4.32 -2.14 11.60
C VAL A 65 -3.65 -3.36 12.24
N GLU A 66 -3.58 -4.48 11.51
CA GLU A 66 -2.89 -5.71 11.97
C GLU A 66 -1.42 -5.45 12.29
N ARG A 67 -0.75 -4.59 11.51
CA ARG A 67 0.64 -4.18 11.75
C ARG A 67 0.81 -3.02 12.75
N GLY A 68 -0.28 -2.49 13.29
CA GLY A 68 -0.26 -1.41 14.29
C GLY A 68 -0.01 -0.01 13.73
N TYR A 69 -0.12 0.18 12.42
CA TYR A 69 0.02 1.49 11.75
C TYR A 69 -1.24 2.34 11.80
N LEU A 70 -2.39 1.71 12.01
CA LEU A 70 -3.68 2.38 12.13
C LEU A 70 -4.43 1.88 13.37
N ASP A 71 -5.22 2.76 13.96
CA ASP A 71 -6.18 2.41 14.99
C ASP A 71 -7.38 1.71 14.33
N PRO A 72 -7.87 0.55 14.83
CA PRO A 72 -9.10 -0.07 14.33
C PRO A 72 -10.31 0.87 14.31
N ALA A 73 -10.36 1.86 15.20
CA ALA A 73 -11.43 2.87 15.22
C ALA A 73 -11.40 3.83 14.02
N SER A 74 -10.29 3.89 13.28
CA SER A 74 -10.11 4.77 12.12
C SER A 74 -10.58 4.15 10.79
N ILE A 75 -10.90 2.86 10.77
CA ILE A 75 -11.37 2.16 9.56
C ILE A 75 -12.79 2.64 9.23
N THR A 76 -13.00 3.15 8.01
CA THR A 76 -14.35 3.46 7.53
C THR A 76 -14.98 2.17 6.96
N PRO A 77 -16.15 1.73 7.45
CA PRO A 77 -16.77 0.52 6.93
C PRO A 77 -17.13 0.68 5.44
N PRO A 78 -16.96 -0.38 4.62
CA PRO A 78 -17.23 -0.30 3.20
C PRO A 78 -18.69 0.08 2.94
N LYS A 79 -18.90 1.13 2.15
CA LYS A 79 -20.25 1.54 1.73
C LYS A 79 -20.85 0.38 0.92
N LYS A 80 -21.87 -0.30 1.45
CA LYS A 80 -22.55 -1.41 0.77
C LYS A 80 -22.85 -1.01 -0.68
N ARG A 81 -22.18 -1.65 -1.64
CA ARG A 81 -22.52 -1.48 -3.06
C ARG A 81 -23.93 -2.01 -3.24
N ARG A 82 -24.92 -1.11 -3.36
CA ARG A 82 -26.25 -1.48 -3.84
C ARG A 82 -26.03 -2.05 -5.24
N ARG A 83 -26.06 -3.37 -5.38
CA ARG A 83 -26.16 -4.01 -6.69
C ARG A 83 -27.44 -3.43 -7.31
N ARG A 84 -27.31 -2.50 -8.26
CA ARG A 84 -28.45 -2.13 -9.10
C ARG A 84 -28.76 -3.40 -9.89
N GLY A 85 -29.82 -4.08 -9.49
CA GLY A 85 -30.39 -5.18 -10.22
C GLY A 85 -30.69 -4.72 -11.65
N ARG A 86 -30.34 -5.59 -12.59
CA ARG A 86 -30.61 -5.42 -14.01
C ARG A 86 -32.11 -5.51 -14.27
#